data_AF-A0A166MXZ2-F1
#
_entry.id   AF-A0A166MXZ2-F1
#
_cell.length_a   1.000
_cell.length_b   1.000
_cell.length_c   1.000
_cell.angle_alpha   90.00
_cell.angle_beta   90.00
_cell.angle_gamma   90.00
#
_symmetry.space_group_name_H-M   'P 1'
#
loop_
_entity.id
_entity.type
_entity.pdbx_description
1 polymer ?
#
loop_
_entity_poly.entity_id
_entity_poly.type
_entity_poly.pdbx_seq_one_letter_code
_entity_poly.pdbx_strand_id
1 'polypeptide(L)'
;MDLPNAELLERIKANADSMLEQAATFDEAARVPTVTGINKPSFVLPFIIYPEALAHEELGFYWYRKAKTTSTGKIEDIYSPLHKSIEHHAKAAEIYPRDEEMRAEVLWHQLVSMFRCGRPLRETLPVCDDLEQAVKDKQKIWRGSANMDGGRTDKRYQIFVWFAEDARKAVEKGELTLESPAMPDQMNTIIE
;
A
#
# COMPACT_ATOMS: atom_id res chain seq x y z
N MET A 1 -7.12 9.70 16.91
CA MET A 1 -5.67 9.49 17.21
C MET A 1 -4.97 10.76 16.77
N ASP A 2 -4.34 11.49 17.69
CA ASP A 2 -3.63 12.73 17.34
C ASP A 2 -2.60 12.45 16.24
N LEU A 3 -2.53 13.35 15.26
CA LEU A 3 -1.54 13.26 14.20
C LEU A 3 -0.14 13.19 14.85
N PRO A 4 0.79 12.39 14.31
CA PRO A 4 2.20 12.51 14.66
C PRO A 4 2.56 14.00 14.68
N ASN A 5 3.22 14.49 15.75
CA ASN A 5 3.72 15.86 15.72
C ASN A 5 4.62 16.00 14.47
N ALA A 6 4.65 17.18 13.84
CA ALA A 6 5.30 17.36 12.53
C ALA A 6 6.77 16.88 12.54
N GLU A 7 7.43 16.99 13.69
CA GLU A 7 8.78 16.47 13.93
C GLU A 7 8.88 14.94 13.77
N LEU A 8 7.95 14.17 14.34
CA LEU A 8 7.92 12.71 14.17
C LEU A 8 7.74 12.33 12.69
N LEU A 9 6.92 13.07 11.95
CA LEU A 9 6.68 12.79 10.54
C LEU A 9 7.96 12.99 9.70
N GLU A 10 8.69 14.07 9.93
CA GLU A 10 9.99 14.32 9.27
C GLU A 10 11.06 13.31 9.69
N ARG A 11 11.05 12.85 10.95
CA ARG A 11 11.94 11.77 11.42
C ARG A 11 11.66 10.43 10.72
N ILE A 12 10.39 10.07 10.54
CA ILE A 12 10.00 8.87 9.78
C ILE A 12 10.58 8.94 8.37
N LYS A 13 10.38 10.07 7.68
CA LYS A 13 10.93 10.27 6.33
C LYS A 13 12.45 10.12 6.30
N ALA A 14 13.16 10.80 7.20
CA ALA A 14 14.62 10.78 7.22
C ALA A 14 15.19 9.38 7.48
N ASN A 15 14.54 8.61 8.37
CA ASN A 15 14.92 7.22 8.63
C ASN A 15 14.70 6.35 7.38
N ALA A 16 13.52 6.46 6.76
CA ALA A 16 13.19 5.70 5.57
C ALA A 16 14.13 6.02 4.39
N ASP A 17 14.46 7.30 4.16
CA ASP A 17 15.43 7.69 3.14
C ASP A 17 16.80 7.06 3.41
N SER A 18 17.28 7.10 4.67
CA SER A 18 18.55 6.47 5.05
C SER A 18 18.54 4.95 4.88
N MET A 19 17.40 4.29 5.12
CA MET A 19 17.23 2.86 4.87
C MET A 19 17.30 2.55 3.38
N LEU A 20 16.69 3.36 2.51
CA LEU A 20 16.77 3.17 1.05
C LEU A 20 18.19 3.41 0.53
N GLU A 21 18.90 4.41 1.04
CA GLU A 21 20.31 4.64 0.70
C GLU A 21 21.17 3.43 1.05
N GLN A 22 20.96 2.83 2.23
CA GLN A 22 21.67 1.61 2.63
C GLN A 22 21.25 0.39 1.80
N ALA A 23 19.95 0.22 1.54
CA ALA A 23 19.43 -0.88 0.73
C ALA A 23 19.99 -0.86 -0.71
N ALA A 24 20.19 0.34 -1.28
CA ALA A 24 20.78 0.53 -2.60
C ALA A 24 22.26 0.09 -2.70
N THR A 25 22.94 -0.17 -1.57
CA THR A 25 24.32 -0.68 -1.56
C THR A 25 24.40 -2.20 -1.80
N PHE A 26 23.30 -2.93 -1.64
CA PHE A 26 23.26 -4.36 -1.91
C PHE A 26 23.15 -4.63 -3.42
N ASP A 27 23.94 -5.56 -3.93
CA ASP A 27 23.81 -6.02 -5.31
C ASP A 27 22.57 -6.92 -5.50
N GLU A 28 22.12 -7.07 -6.75
CA GLU A 28 20.94 -7.88 -7.06
C GLU A 28 21.13 -9.36 -6.68
N ALA A 29 22.36 -9.87 -6.70
CA ALA A 29 22.67 -11.25 -6.34
C ALA A 29 22.48 -11.51 -4.83
N ALA A 30 22.67 -10.49 -3.98
CA ALA A 30 22.41 -10.54 -2.55
C ALA A 30 20.91 -10.69 -2.23
N ARG A 31 20.04 -10.26 -3.15
CA ARG A 31 18.58 -10.29 -3.01
C ARG A 31 17.96 -11.64 -3.35
N VAL A 32 18.74 -12.57 -3.94
CA VAL A 32 18.26 -13.90 -4.33
C VAL A 32 18.58 -14.91 -3.23
N PRO A 33 17.56 -15.50 -2.56
CA PRO A 33 17.80 -16.54 -1.58
C PRO A 33 18.45 -17.77 -2.21
N THR A 34 19.45 -18.31 -1.53
CA THR A 34 20.17 -19.53 -1.92
C THR A 34 20.02 -20.60 -0.84
N VAL A 35 20.04 -21.87 -1.26
CA VAL A 35 19.95 -23.02 -0.34
C VAL A 35 21.24 -23.19 0.46
N THR A 36 22.37 -22.79 -0.11
CA THR A 36 23.71 -22.91 0.47
C THR A 36 24.42 -21.56 0.47
N GLY A 37 25.06 -21.19 1.57
CA GLY A 37 25.80 -19.93 1.69
C GLY A 37 25.20 -18.97 2.72
N ILE A 38 25.56 -17.69 2.61
CA ILE A 38 25.19 -16.62 3.54
C ILE A 38 23.80 -16.06 3.21
N ASN A 39 23.40 -16.11 1.94
CA ASN A 39 22.13 -15.58 1.42
C ASN A 39 20.97 -16.56 1.64
N LYS A 40 20.80 -17.08 2.85
CA LYS A 40 19.62 -17.90 3.19
C LYS A 40 18.36 -17.02 3.22
N PRO A 41 17.14 -17.55 3.00
CA PRO A 41 15.91 -16.78 3.15
C PRO A 41 15.82 -16.03 4.49
N SER A 42 16.27 -16.67 5.58
CA SER A 42 16.33 -16.09 6.93
C SER A 42 17.30 -14.93 7.09
N PHE A 43 18.14 -14.65 6.08
CA PHE A 43 19.04 -13.51 6.04
C PHE A 43 18.53 -12.48 5.03
N VAL A 44 18.25 -12.92 3.80
CA VAL A 44 17.83 -12.05 2.70
C VAL A 44 16.53 -11.31 3.04
N LEU A 45 15.53 -11.99 3.60
CA LEU A 45 14.25 -11.35 3.93
C LEU A 45 14.40 -10.24 4.99
N PRO A 46 14.87 -10.52 6.23
CA PRO A 46 14.90 -9.50 7.28
C PRO A 46 15.97 -8.42 7.12
N PHE A 47 17.06 -8.68 6.38
CA PHE A 47 18.18 -7.73 6.29
C PHE A 47 18.30 -7.01 4.94
N ILE A 48 17.56 -7.45 3.91
CA ILE A 48 17.63 -6.85 2.57
C ILE A 48 16.23 -6.47 2.08
N ILE A 49 15.32 -7.45 1.97
CA ILE A 49 13.99 -7.24 1.35
C ILE A 49 13.08 -6.41 2.26
N TYR A 50 12.88 -6.83 3.50
CA TYR A 50 11.97 -6.15 4.43
C TYR A 50 12.41 -4.72 4.77
N PRO A 51 13.69 -4.41 5.04
CA PRO A 51 14.10 -3.04 5.29
C PRO A 51 13.75 -2.09 4.14
N GLU A 52 13.98 -2.50 2.89
CA GLU A 52 13.63 -1.66 1.73
C GLU A 52 12.13 -1.51 1.55
N ALA A 53 11.37 -2.60 1.66
CA ALA A 53 9.91 -2.57 1.57
C ALA A 53 9.29 -1.68 2.66
N LEU A 54 9.76 -1.81 3.91
CA LEU A 54 9.33 -1.00 5.05
C LEU A 54 9.68 0.47 4.84
N ALA A 55 10.85 0.79 4.31
CA ALA A 55 11.21 2.18 4.02
C ALA A 55 10.26 2.80 2.97
N HIS A 56 9.91 2.05 1.93
CA HIS A 56 8.87 2.48 0.98
C HIS A 56 7.49 2.62 1.64
N GLU A 57 7.10 1.70 2.51
CA GLU A 57 5.85 1.81 3.29
C GLU A 57 5.82 3.07 4.16
N GLU A 58 6.90 3.36 4.88
CA GLU A 58 7.06 4.56 5.71
C GLU A 58 6.98 5.85 4.91
N LEU A 59 7.61 5.89 3.73
CA LEU A 59 7.51 7.05 2.81
C LEU A 59 6.09 7.18 2.25
N GLY A 60 5.44 6.06 1.94
CA GLY A 60 4.04 6.04 1.54
C GLY A 60 3.12 6.66 2.60
N PHE A 61 3.33 6.29 3.87
CA PHE A 61 2.65 6.88 5.02
C PHE A 61 2.99 8.37 5.20
N TYR A 62 4.27 8.74 5.10
CA TYR A 62 4.72 10.13 5.21
C TYR A 62 3.95 11.04 4.24
N TRP A 63 3.96 10.67 2.96
CA TRP A 63 3.35 11.48 1.91
C TRP A 63 1.83 11.53 2.01
N TYR A 64 1.19 10.42 2.43
CA TYR A 64 -0.24 10.42 2.73
C TYR A 64 -0.59 11.40 3.85
N ARG A 65 0.16 11.36 4.96
CA ARG A 65 -0.03 12.29 6.09
C ARG A 65 0.24 13.73 5.69
N LYS A 66 1.26 13.97 4.86
CA LYS A 66 1.56 15.29 4.31
C LYS A 66 0.41 15.84 3.47
N ALA A 67 -0.22 15.02 2.63
CA ALA A 67 -1.45 15.41 1.93
C ALA A 67 -2.56 15.85 2.90
N LYS A 68 -2.75 15.14 4.02
CA LYS A 68 -3.77 15.53 5.00
C LYS A 68 -3.45 16.87 5.67
N THR A 69 -2.18 17.16 5.95
CA THR A 69 -1.79 18.40 6.63
C THR A 69 -1.68 19.60 5.68
N THR A 70 -1.44 19.39 4.39
CA THR A 70 -1.40 20.47 3.39
C THR A 70 -2.75 20.78 2.75
N SER A 71 -3.78 19.95 2.98
CA SER A 71 -5.09 20.12 2.36
C SER A 71 -5.76 21.44 2.75
N THR A 72 -6.05 22.30 1.76
CA THR A 72 -6.98 23.44 1.94
C THR A 72 -8.41 23.10 1.46
N GLY A 73 -8.69 21.81 1.26
CA GLY A 73 -9.94 21.32 0.65
C GLY A 73 -9.90 21.24 -0.87
N LYS A 74 -8.75 21.56 -1.49
CA LYS A 74 -8.54 21.50 -2.94
C LYS A 74 -7.72 20.28 -3.32
N ILE A 75 -8.04 19.66 -4.46
CA ILE A 75 -7.35 18.45 -4.94
C ILE A 75 -5.90 18.76 -5.29
N GLU A 76 -5.61 19.97 -5.78
CA GLU A 76 -4.28 20.41 -6.20
C GLU A 76 -3.27 20.41 -5.04
N ASP A 77 -3.73 20.68 -3.82
CA ASP A 77 -2.88 20.72 -2.62
C ASP A 77 -2.43 19.32 -2.18
N ILE A 78 -3.24 18.32 -2.49
CA ILE A 78 -3.06 16.94 -2.04
C ILE A 78 -2.59 16.02 -3.16
N TYR A 79 -2.73 16.43 -4.43
CA TYR A 79 -2.41 15.58 -5.57
C TYR A 79 -0.95 15.11 -5.57
N SER A 80 0.00 16.04 -5.45
CA SER A 80 1.44 15.69 -5.49
C SER A 80 1.85 14.79 -4.31
N PRO A 81 1.50 15.09 -3.04
CA PRO A 81 1.77 14.17 -1.94
C PRO A 81 1.04 12.82 -2.09
N LEU A 82 -0.24 12.79 -2.49
CA LEU A 82 -0.93 11.51 -2.70
C LEU A 82 -0.29 10.70 -3.83
N HIS A 83 0.17 11.33 -4.91
CA HIS A 83 0.85 10.65 -5.98
C HIS A 83 2.13 9.96 -5.49
N LYS A 84 2.96 10.65 -4.71
CA LYS A 84 4.15 10.04 -4.09
C LYS A 84 3.78 8.90 -3.13
N SER A 85 2.71 9.06 -2.36
CA SER A 85 2.21 7.98 -1.51
C SER A 85 1.86 6.72 -2.32
N ILE A 86 1.19 6.89 -3.46
CA ILE A 86 0.85 5.79 -4.38
C ILE A 86 2.11 5.11 -4.89
N GLU A 87 3.09 5.87 -5.37
CA GLU A 87 4.36 5.33 -5.92
C GLU A 87 5.13 4.52 -4.86
N HIS A 88 5.26 5.06 -3.65
CA HIS A 88 5.99 4.38 -2.59
C HIS A 88 5.27 3.11 -2.11
N HIS A 89 3.96 3.14 -1.91
CA HIS A 89 3.21 1.92 -1.55
C HIS A 89 3.21 0.87 -2.68
N ALA A 90 3.11 1.29 -3.94
CA ALA A 90 3.25 0.38 -5.08
C ALA A 90 4.62 -0.29 -5.07
N LYS A 91 5.69 0.48 -4.81
CA LYS A 91 7.04 -0.06 -4.73
C LYS A 91 7.22 -1.03 -3.57
N ALA A 92 6.65 -0.74 -2.40
CA ALA A 92 6.63 -1.69 -1.29
C ALA A 92 5.92 -3.00 -1.68
N ALA A 93 4.79 -2.92 -2.39
CA ALA A 93 4.04 -4.09 -2.83
C ALA A 93 4.78 -4.96 -3.86
N GLU A 94 5.65 -4.36 -4.68
CA GLU A 94 6.56 -5.07 -5.60
C GLU A 94 7.68 -5.81 -4.85
N ILE A 95 8.21 -5.21 -3.77
CA ILE A 95 9.36 -5.74 -3.03
C ILE A 95 8.92 -6.84 -2.07
N TYR A 96 7.80 -6.67 -1.37
CA TYR A 96 7.31 -7.69 -0.44
C TYR A 96 7.05 -9.02 -1.16
N PRO A 97 7.41 -10.16 -0.54
CA PRO A 97 7.03 -11.48 -1.05
C PRO A 97 5.51 -11.57 -1.28
N ARG A 98 5.11 -12.35 -2.30
CA ARG A 98 3.71 -12.42 -2.73
C ARG A 98 2.75 -12.85 -1.61
N ASP A 99 3.20 -13.74 -0.75
CA ASP A 99 2.50 -14.35 0.38
C ASP A 99 2.77 -13.65 1.73
N GLU A 100 3.47 -12.52 1.71
CA GLU A 100 3.72 -11.69 2.88
C GLU A 100 2.45 -10.93 3.30
N GLU A 101 2.23 -10.84 4.61
CA GLU A 101 1.08 -10.16 5.17
C GLU A 101 1.05 -8.67 4.83
N MET A 102 2.22 -8.02 4.91
CA MET A 102 2.38 -6.59 4.67
C MET A 102 2.10 -6.19 3.23
N ARG A 103 2.20 -7.12 2.26
CA ARG A 103 1.86 -6.83 0.85
C ARG A 103 0.41 -6.39 0.69
N ALA A 104 -0.52 -7.05 1.38
CA ALA A 104 -1.93 -6.65 1.36
C ALA A 104 -2.17 -5.29 2.05
N GLU A 105 -1.42 -4.99 3.11
CA GLU A 105 -1.49 -3.71 3.82
C GLU A 105 -1.10 -2.53 2.92
N VAL A 106 0.05 -2.65 2.23
CA VAL A 106 0.52 -1.57 1.36
C VAL A 106 -0.33 -1.40 0.11
N LEU A 107 -0.89 -2.48 -0.46
CA LEU A 107 -1.87 -2.39 -1.56
C LEU A 107 -3.16 -1.67 -1.12
N TRP A 108 -3.60 -1.92 0.11
CA TRP A 108 -4.73 -1.19 0.70
C TRP A 108 -4.41 0.31 0.87
N HIS A 109 -3.25 0.65 1.41
CA HIS A 109 -2.82 2.04 1.52
C HIS A 109 -2.70 2.72 0.15
N GLN A 110 -2.17 2.02 -0.85
CA GLN A 110 -2.09 2.50 -2.23
C GLN A 110 -3.47 2.83 -2.77
N LEU A 111 -4.43 1.91 -2.68
CA LEU A 111 -5.82 2.13 -3.11
C LEU A 111 -6.46 3.33 -2.41
N VAL A 112 -6.26 3.46 -1.09
CA VAL A 112 -6.78 4.62 -0.34
C VAL A 112 -6.27 5.94 -0.92
N SER A 113 -4.98 6.02 -1.21
CA SER A 113 -4.37 7.20 -1.83
C SER A 113 -4.84 7.40 -3.28
N MET A 114 -5.00 6.33 -4.07
CA MET A 114 -5.51 6.40 -5.45
C MET A 114 -6.94 6.96 -5.51
N PHE A 115 -7.85 6.46 -4.67
CA PHE A 115 -9.22 6.95 -4.61
C PHE A 115 -9.28 8.41 -4.19
N ARG A 116 -8.53 8.79 -3.14
CA ARG A 116 -8.45 10.19 -2.69
C ARG A 116 -7.80 11.13 -3.71
N CYS A 117 -6.95 10.61 -4.58
CA CYS A 117 -6.34 11.33 -5.69
C CYS A 117 -7.28 11.45 -6.91
N GLY A 118 -8.44 10.78 -6.88
CA GLY A 118 -9.39 10.76 -8.00
C GLY A 118 -8.90 9.94 -9.19
N ARG A 119 -8.13 8.86 -8.94
CA ARG A 119 -7.64 7.99 -10.01
C ARG A 119 -8.79 7.28 -10.73
N PRO A 120 -8.69 7.09 -12.06
CA PRO A 120 -9.75 6.45 -12.84
C PRO A 120 -9.85 4.95 -12.55
N LEU A 121 -11.01 4.36 -12.82
CA LEU A 121 -11.25 2.92 -12.66
C LEU A 121 -10.26 2.03 -13.42
N ARG A 122 -9.75 2.45 -14.59
CA ARG A 122 -8.71 1.71 -15.32
C ARG A 122 -7.41 1.55 -14.53
N GLU A 123 -7.14 2.44 -13.58
CA GLU A 123 -5.96 2.39 -12.72
C GLU A 123 -6.27 1.70 -11.39
N THR A 124 -7.46 1.90 -10.80
CA THR A 124 -7.78 1.36 -9.47
C THR A 124 -8.25 -0.10 -9.49
N LEU A 125 -9.01 -0.53 -10.51
CA LEU A 125 -9.53 -1.90 -10.57
C LEU A 125 -8.43 -2.98 -10.63
N PRO A 126 -7.33 -2.82 -11.41
CA PRO A 126 -6.23 -3.77 -11.36
C PRO A 126 -5.60 -3.90 -9.97
N VAL A 127 -5.48 -2.80 -9.22
CA VAL A 127 -4.92 -2.83 -7.86
C VAL A 127 -5.89 -3.49 -6.87
N CYS A 128 -7.21 -3.37 -7.08
CA CYS A 128 -8.19 -4.16 -6.33
C CYS A 128 -8.01 -5.67 -6.56
N ASP A 129 -7.73 -6.10 -7.79
CA ASP A 129 -7.46 -7.52 -8.10
C ASP A 129 -6.17 -8.00 -7.42
N ASP A 130 -5.11 -7.18 -7.45
CA ASP A 130 -3.86 -7.47 -6.75
C ASP A 130 -4.05 -7.59 -5.24
N LEU A 131 -4.88 -6.73 -4.64
CA LEU A 131 -5.23 -6.80 -3.22
C LEU A 131 -5.99 -8.09 -2.90
N GLU A 132 -7.01 -8.43 -3.69
CA GLU A 132 -7.76 -9.67 -3.51
C GLU A 132 -6.84 -10.90 -3.56
N GLN A 133 -5.92 -10.92 -4.52
CA GLN A 133 -4.95 -11.98 -4.68
C GLN A 133 -3.94 -12.02 -3.52
N ALA A 134 -3.44 -10.86 -3.06
CA ALA A 134 -2.55 -10.78 -1.90
C ALA A 134 -3.21 -11.33 -0.63
N VAL A 135 -4.50 -11.03 -0.42
CA VAL A 135 -5.27 -11.57 0.71
C VAL A 135 -5.37 -13.11 0.62
N LYS A 136 -5.67 -13.65 -0.56
CA LYS A 136 -5.72 -15.10 -0.79
C LYS A 136 -4.36 -15.77 -0.58
N ASP A 137 -3.28 -15.14 -1.01
CA ASP A 137 -1.94 -15.71 -0.90
C ASP A 137 -1.44 -15.69 0.54
N LYS A 138 -1.59 -14.57 1.27
CA LYS A 138 -1.15 -14.50 2.67
C LYS A 138 -1.91 -15.49 3.58
N GLN A 139 -3.18 -15.76 3.28
CA GLN A 139 -4.00 -16.73 4.03
C GLN A 139 -3.43 -18.16 4.02
N LYS A 140 -2.56 -18.51 3.06
CA LYS A 140 -1.95 -19.84 3.00
C LYS A 140 -0.92 -20.07 4.11
N ILE A 141 -0.29 -18.99 4.60
CA ILE A 141 0.82 -19.06 5.56
C ILE A 141 0.44 -18.40 6.89
N TRP A 142 -0.25 -17.27 6.84
CA TRP A 142 -0.48 -16.40 7.99
C TRP A 142 -1.83 -16.60 8.67
N ARG A 143 -2.58 -17.66 8.31
CA ARG A 143 -3.86 -17.99 8.96
C ARG A 143 -3.63 -18.26 10.45
N GLY A 144 -4.30 -17.53 11.33
CA GLY A 144 -4.05 -17.62 12.78
C GLY A 144 -3.06 -16.60 13.34
N SER A 145 -2.49 -15.71 12.51
CA SER A 145 -1.65 -14.62 13.00
C SER A 145 -2.51 -13.57 13.72
N ALA A 146 -1.92 -12.80 14.65
CA ALA A 146 -2.62 -11.72 15.33
C ALA A 146 -3.23 -10.68 14.36
N ASN A 147 -2.61 -10.51 13.20
CA ASN A 147 -3.06 -9.61 12.14
C ASN A 147 -4.18 -10.21 11.26
N MET A 148 -4.42 -11.53 11.33
CA MET A 148 -5.53 -12.23 10.67
C MET A 148 -6.70 -12.55 11.64
N ASP A 149 -6.41 -12.88 12.89
CA ASP A 149 -7.39 -13.37 13.88
C ASP A 149 -8.31 -12.30 14.48
N GLY A 150 -8.14 -11.04 14.08
CA GLY A 150 -8.95 -9.93 14.58
C GLY A 150 -10.29 -9.69 13.87
N GLY A 151 -10.59 -10.38 12.75
CA GLY A 151 -11.80 -10.17 11.93
C GLY A 151 -11.99 -8.76 11.34
N ARG A 152 -11.17 -7.78 11.75
CA ARG A 152 -11.14 -6.39 11.26
C ARG A 152 -10.33 -6.26 9.97
N THR A 153 -9.22 -6.98 9.87
CA THR A 153 -8.29 -6.93 8.73
C THR A 153 -8.95 -7.42 7.44
N ASP A 154 -9.69 -8.54 7.50
CA ASP A 154 -10.42 -9.06 6.34
C ASP A 154 -11.58 -8.15 5.91
N LYS A 155 -12.28 -7.53 6.87
CA LYS A 155 -13.44 -6.66 6.55
C LYS A 155 -13.04 -5.41 5.77
N ARG A 156 -11.89 -4.80 6.06
CA ARG A 156 -11.44 -3.62 5.31
C ARG A 156 -11.03 -3.95 3.87
N TYR A 157 -10.46 -5.13 3.61
CA TYR A 157 -10.12 -5.55 2.26
C TYR A 157 -11.37 -5.90 1.46
N GLN A 158 -12.34 -6.53 2.12
CA GLN A 158 -13.60 -6.91 1.50
C GLN A 158 -14.36 -5.73 0.88
N ILE A 159 -14.23 -4.52 1.45
CA ILE A 159 -14.81 -3.29 0.88
C ILE A 159 -14.31 -3.04 -0.55
N PHE A 160 -13.02 -3.26 -0.82
CA PHE A 160 -12.44 -3.03 -2.15
C PHE A 160 -12.80 -4.13 -3.15
N VAL A 161 -12.96 -5.36 -2.67
CA VAL A 161 -13.45 -6.47 -3.49
C VAL A 161 -14.89 -6.21 -3.94
N TRP A 162 -15.78 -5.86 -3.01
CA TRP A 162 -17.17 -5.52 -3.34
C TRP A 162 -17.26 -4.30 -4.24
N PHE A 163 -16.49 -3.25 -3.94
CA PHE A 163 -16.40 -2.09 -4.82
C PHE A 163 -15.98 -2.46 -6.24
N ALA A 164 -14.95 -3.30 -6.41
CA ALA A 164 -14.46 -3.68 -7.73
C ALA A 164 -15.52 -4.48 -8.52
N GLU A 165 -16.26 -5.37 -7.87
CA GLU A 165 -17.39 -6.09 -8.48
C GLU A 165 -18.51 -5.12 -8.92
N ASP A 166 -18.91 -4.20 -8.05
CA ASP A 166 -20.00 -3.27 -8.33
C ASP A 166 -19.62 -2.23 -9.39
N ALA A 167 -18.38 -1.72 -9.35
CA ALA A 167 -17.85 -0.82 -10.36
C ALA A 167 -17.80 -1.48 -11.74
N ARG A 168 -17.40 -2.76 -11.83
CA ARG A 168 -17.40 -3.50 -13.11
C ARG A 168 -18.82 -3.66 -13.67
N LYS A 169 -19.78 -4.04 -12.83
CA LYS A 169 -21.20 -4.13 -13.24
C LYS A 169 -21.74 -2.78 -13.71
N ALA A 170 -21.38 -1.69 -13.04
CA ALA A 170 -21.78 -0.34 -13.43
C ALA A 170 -21.16 0.07 -14.79
N VAL A 171 -19.90 -0.31 -15.05
CA VAL A 171 -19.26 -0.11 -16.37
C VAL A 171 -19.97 -0.92 -17.45
N GLU A 172 -20.30 -2.19 -17.20
CA GLU A 172 -21.04 -3.04 -18.14
C GLU A 172 -22.42 -2.48 -18.49
N LYS A 173 -23.10 -1.85 -17.52
CA LYS A 173 -24.39 -1.18 -17.71
C LYS A 173 -24.28 0.21 -18.36
N GLY A 174 -23.07 0.74 -18.54
CA GLY A 174 -22.83 2.10 -19.04
C GLY A 174 -23.12 3.21 -18.03
N GLU A 175 -23.27 2.88 -16.75
CA GLU A 175 -23.47 3.84 -15.64
C GLU A 175 -22.14 4.53 -15.26
N LEU A 176 -21.03 3.82 -15.42
CA LEU A 176 -19.66 4.32 -15.27
C LEU A 176 -18.84 4.03 -16.53
N THR A 177 -17.70 4.70 -16.66
CA THR A 177 -16.68 4.38 -17.66
C THR A 177 -15.37 4.03 -16.95
N LEU A 178 -14.43 3.42 -17.68
CA LEU A 178 -13.10 3.16 -17.14
C LEU A 178 -12.32 4.43 -16.77
N GLU A 179 -12.71 5.60 -17.29
CA GLU A 179 -12.13 6.91 -16.92
C GLU A 179 -12.83 7.55 -15.70
N SER A 180 -13.92 6.97 -15.20
CA SER A 180 -14.65 7.54 -14.07
C SER A 180 -13.81 7.48 -12.80
N PRO A 181 -13.67 8.59 -12.06
CA PRO A 181 -13.15 8.56 -10.69
C PRO A 181 -14.26 8.10 -9.75
N ALA A 182 -14.20 6.85 -9.30
CA ALA A 182 -15.16 6.25 -8.38
C ALA A 182 -14.42 5.63 -7.19
N MET A 183 -15.06 5.63 -6.02
CA MET A 183 -14.50 5.06 -4.79
C MET A 183 -15.59 4.44 -3.91
N PRO A 184 -15.26 3.54 -2.97
CA PRO A 184 -16.23 2.93 -2.06
C PRO A 184 -16.95 3.98 -1.20
N ASP A 185 -18.26 3.82 -1.00
CA ASP A 185 -19.07 4.74 -0.15
C ASP A 185 -18.60 4.79 1.30
N GLN A 186 -18.05 3.70 1.81
CA GLN A 186 -17.49 3.61 3.14
C GLN A 186 -16.24 4.52 3.29
N MET A 187 -15.63 4.95 2.19
CA MET A 187 -14.55 5.94 2.18
C MET A 187 -15.05 7.39 2.08
N ASN A 188 -16.30 7.62 1.64
CA ASN A 188 -16.91 8.96 1.61
C ASN A 188 -17.17 9.53 3.01
N THR A 189 -17.25 8.68 4.04
CA THR A 189 -17.76 9.04 5.38
C THR A 189 -16.71 9.05 6.49
N ILE A 190 -15.44 8.73 6.20
CA ILE A 190 -14.39 8.70 7.24
C ILE A 190 -13.53 9.97 7.18
N ILE A 191 -13.99 10.95 7.95
CA ILE A 191 -13.13 11.86 8.71
C ILE A 191 -12.39 11.00 9.77
N GLU A 192 -11.13 11.37 10.01
CA GLU A 192 -10.10 10.77 10.91
C GLU A 192 -9.12 9.77 10.30
#